data_AF-A0A9X5BFM4-F1
#
_entry.id   AF-A0A9X5BFM4-F1
#
_cell.length_a   1.000
_cell.length_b   1.000
_cell.length_c   1.000
_cell.angle_alpha   90.00
_cell.angle_beta   90.00
_cell.angle_gamma   90.00
#
_symmetry.space_group_name_H-M   'P 1'
#
loop_
_entity.id
_entity.type
_entity.pdbx_description
1 polymer ?
#
loop_
_entity_poly.entity_id
_entity_poly.type
_entity_poly.pdbx_seq_one_letter_code
_entity_poly.pdbx_strand_id
1 'polypeptide(L)' 'MQTAGAILSIADIYSPQLLEKACDKALRQYHMPYYKTIYSNAKSINSEKELTEFKENNKKSGIVRGADYYRKGEAANEH' A
#
# COMPACT_ATOMS: atom_id res chain seq x y z
N MET A 1 28.81 2.29 5.68
CA MET A 1 28.62 0.83 5.63
C MET A 1 27.26 0.53 6.24
N GLN A 2 26.33 -0.09 5.52
CA GLN A 2 25.06 -0.51 6.13
C GLN A 2 25.28 -1.84 6.83
N THR A 3 24.78 -1.94 8.06
CA THR A 3 24.92 -3.15 8.85
C THR A 3 23.80 -4.11 8.47
N ALA A 4 24.09 -5.42 8.50
CA ALA A 4 23.06 -6.45 8.35
C ALA A 4 21.92 -6.25 9.37
N GLY A 5 22.25 -5.76 10.58
CA GLY A 5 21.27 -5.42 11.61
C GLY A 5 20.30 -4.31 11.21
N ALA A 6 20.75 -3.28 10.48
CA ALA A 6 19.86 -2.23 9.99
C ALA A 6 18.87 -2.74 8.93
N ILE A 7 19.27 -3.71 8.10
CA ILE A 7 18.33 -4.34 7.16
C ILE A 7 17.35 -5.25 7.92
N LEU A 8 17.83 -5.95 8.94
CA LEU A 8 17.00 -6.83 9.76
C LEU A 8 15.91 -6.07 10.52
N SER A 9 16.17 -4.84 10.98
CA SER A 9 15.15 -4.04 11.68
C SER A 9 13.94 -3.68 10.80
N ILE A 10 14.02 -3.86 9.48
CA ILE A 10 12.86 -3.73 8.60
C ILE A 10 11.85 -4.86 8.84
N ALA A 11 12.31 -6.05 9.26
CA ALA A 11 11.47 -7.20 9.60
C ALA A 11 10.67 -7.00 10.91
N ASP A 12 11.12 -6.08 11.77
CA ASP A 12 10.37 -5.70 12.97
C ASP A 12 9.18 -4.78 12.63
N ILE A 13 9.28 -4.04 11.51
CA ILE A 13 8.27 -3.08 11.04
C ILE A 13 7.28 -3.74 10.08
N TYR A 14 7.80 -4.56 9.16
CA TYR A 14 7.02 -5.22 8.12
C TYR A 14 7.17 -6.74 8.20
N SER A 15 6.16 -7.48 7.70
CA SER A 15 6.21 -8.94 7.75
C SER A 15 7.43 -9.51 6.99
N PRO A 16 8.00 -10.65 7.42
CA PRO A 16 9.15 -11.27 6.76
C PRO A 16 8.91 -11.53 5.26
N GLN A 17 7.70 -11.93 4.89
CA GLN A 17 7.26 -12.17 3.51
C GLN A 17 7.31 -10.89 2.66
N LEU A 18 7.01 -9.75 3.26
CA LEU A 18 7.03 -8.46 2.59
C LEU A 18 8.47 -7.96 2.43
N LEU A 19 9.31 -8.17 3.45
CA LEU A 19 10.74 -7.88 3.38
C LEU A 19 11.43 -8.69 2.27
N GLU A 20 11.13 -9.99 2.15
CA GLU A 20 11.66 -10.86 1.09
C GLU A 20 11.32 -10.30 -0.30
N LYS A 21 10.06 -9.96 -0.55
CA LYS A 21 9.63 -9.33 -1.81
C LYS A 21 10.30 -7.97 -2.06
N ALA A 22 10.51 -7.18 -1.01
CA ALA A 22 11.19 -5.89 -1.13
C ALA A 22 12.67 -6.06 -1.50
N CYS A 23 13.35 -7.06 -0.94
CA CYS A 23 14.71 -7.45 -1.29
C CYS A 23 14.79 -7.95 -2.74
N ASP A 24 13.89 -8.83 -3.18
CA ASP A 24 13.82 -9.30 -4.56
C ASP A 24 13.64 -8.15 -5.55
N LYS A 25 12.70 -7.24 -5.26
CA LYS A 25 12.47 -6.04 -6.08
C LYS A 25 13.71 -5.15 -6.13
N ALA A 26 14.40 -4.99 -5.01
CA ALA A 26 15.61 -4.18 -4.92
C ALA A 26 16.78 -4.80 -5.70
N LEU A 27 16.96 -6.12 -5.63
CA LEU A 27 18.01 -6.86 -6.36
C LEU A 27 17.79 -6.86 -7.88
N ARG A 28 16.54 -6.83 -8.34
CA ARG A 28 16.21 -6.69 -9.78
C ARG A 28 16.59 -5.31 -10.33
N GLN A 29 16.47 -4.27 -9.50
CA GLN A 29 16.72 -2.90 -9.91
C GLN A 29 18.18 -2.46 -9.72
N TYR A 30 18.86 -3.04 -8.72
CA TYR A 30 20.22 -2.67 -8.34
C TYR A 30 21.03 -3.92 -8.01
N HIS A 31 22.26 -4.01 -8.53
CA HIS A 31 23.20 -5.09 -8.19
C HIS A 31 23.59 -5.11 -6.71
N MET A 32 23.61 -3.94 -6.06
CA MET A 32 23.87 -3.81 -4.62
C MET A 32 22.84 -2.88 -3.99
N PRO A 33 21.68 -3.40 -3.57
CA PRO A 33 20.64 -2.60 -2.95
C PRO A 33 21.05 -2.17 -1.53
N TYR A 34 20.50 -1.04 -1.13
CA TYR A 34 20.75 -0.39 0.15
C TYR A 34 19.46 -0.34 0.99
N TYR A 35 19.59 -0.20 2.31
CA TYR A 35 18.52 -0.04 3.29
C TYR A 35 17.43 0.90 2.80
N LYS A 36 17.80 2.08 2.31
CA LYS A 36 16.83 3.08 1.81
C LYS A 36 15.97 2.52 0.68
N THR A 37 16.57 1.79 -0.25
CA THR A 37 15.87 1.17 -1.39
C THR A 37 14.96 0.05 -0.92
N ILE A 38 15.47 -0.83 -0.05
CA ILE A 38 14.70 -1.96 0.50
C ILE A 38 13.51 -1.45 1.32
N TYR A 39 13.72 -0.46 2.20
CA TYR A 39 12.68 0.17 2.99
C TYR A 39 11.63 0.87 2.12
N SER A 40 12.05 1.60 1.09
CA SER A 40 11.13 2.24 0.14
C SER A 40 10.28 1.22 -0.61
N ASN A 41 10.88 0.10 -1.04
CA ASN A 41 10.17 -0.99 -1.70
C ASN A 41 9.19 -1.67 -0.73
N ALA A 42 9.60 -1.93 0.50
CA ALA A 42 8.74 -2.51 1.53
C ALA A 42 7.52 -1.61 1.80
N LYS A 43 7.73 -0.31 1.99
CA LYS A 43 6.66 0.67 2.16
C LYS A 43 5.68 0.67 0.97
N SER A 44 6.20 0.68 -0.26
CA SER A 44 5.37 0.63 -1.49
C SER A 44 4.52 -0.63 -1.55
N ILE A 45 5.13 -1.81 -1.32
CA ILE A 45 4.43 -3.10 -1.37
C ILE A 45 3.35 -3.17 -0.29
N ASN A 46 3.61 -2.62 0.90
CA ASN A 46 2.63 -2.58 1.97
C ASN A 46 1.42 -1.71 1.60
N SER A 47 1.66 -0.50 1.07
CA SER A 47 0.58 0.39 0.63
C SER A 47 -0.21 -0.17 -0.54
N GLU A 48 0.45 -0.87 -1.48
CA GLU A 48 -0.22 -1.57 -2.57
C GLU A 48 -1.16 -2.67 -2.04
N LYS A 49 -0.71 -3.43 -1.03
CA LYS A 49 -1.50 -4.47 -0.36
C LYS A 49 -2.72 -3.89 0.37
N GLU A 50 -2.53 -2.81 1.13
CA GLU A 50 -3.63 -2.10 1.79
C GLU A 50 -4.66 -1.59 0.77
N LEU A 51 -4.20 -1.10 -0.39
CA LEU A 51 -5.08 -0.63 -1.45
C LEU A 51 -5.87 -1.77 -2.11
N THR A 52 -5.26 -2.93 -2.36
CA THR A 52 -5.98 -4.10 -2.87
C THR A 52 -7.00 -4.62 -1.87
N GLU A 53 -6.64 -4.75 -0.59
CA GLU A 53 -7.57 -5.15 0.47
C GLU A 53 -8.72 -4.17 0.60
N PHE A 54 -8.46 -2.86 0.54
CA PHE A 54 -9.51 -1.84 0.53
C PHE A 54 -10.45 -2.00 -0.67
N LYS A 55 -9.91 -2.21 -1.87
CA LYS A 55 -10.73 -2.41 -3.08
C LYS A 55 -11.57 -3.68 -3.00
N GLU A 56 -11.00 -4.78 -2.50
CA GLU A 56 -11.71 -6.06 -2.35
C GLU A 56 -12.84 -5.96 -1.31
N ASN A 57 -12.58 -5.32 -0.17
CA ASN A 57 -13.60 -5.10 0.86
C ASN A 57 -14.73 -4.20 0.35
N ASN A 58 -14.39 -3.09 -0.33
CA ASN A 58 -15.40 -2.24 -0.95
C ASN A 58 -16.19 -2.93 -2.07
N LYS A 59 -15.61 -3.92 -2.76
CA LYS A 59 -16.37 -4.71 -3.74
C LYS A 59 -17.45 -5.58 -3.08
N LYS A 60 -17.22 -6.05 -1.86
CA LYS A 60 -18.17 -6.89 -1.10
C LYS A 60 -19.25 -6.07 -0.37
N SER A 61 -18.92 -4.87 0.12
CA SER A 61 -19.84 -4.07 0.95
C SER A 61 -20.19 -2.69 0.38
N GLY A 62 -19.65 -2.32 -0.78
CA GLY A 62 -19.79 -0.97 -1.33
C GLY A 62 -21.11 -0.77 -2.06
N ILE A 63 -21.88 0.22 -1.62
CA ILE A 63 -23.00 0.75 -2.39
C ILE A 63 -22.42 1.77 -3.38
N VAL A 64 -22.46 1.44 -4.68
CA VAL A 64 -22.15 2.40 -5.74
C VAL A 64 -23.30 3.40 -5.81
N ARG A 65 -23.02 4.65 -5.43
CA ARG A 65 -24.00 5.73 -5.48
C ARG A 65 -24.06 6.28 -6.91
N GLY A 66 -25.16 6.03 -7.61
CA GLY A 66 -25.41 6.55 -8.95
C GLY A 66 -25.58 8.07 -8.99
N ALA A 67 -25.64 8.63 -10.19
CA ALA A 67 -25.79 10.09 -10.38
C ALA A 67 -27.01 10.67 -9.63
N ASP A 68 -28.08 9.89 -9.49
CA ASP A 68 -29.30 10.30 -8.78
C ASP A 68 -29.10 10.52 -7.27
N TYR A 69 -28.06 9.91 -6.66
CA TYR A 69 -27.73 10.14 -5.25
C TYR A 69 -27.37 11.60 -4.98
N TYR A 70 -26.69 12.25 -5.92
CA TYR A 70 -26.23 13.63 -5.79
C TYR A 70 -27.31 14.65 -6.16
N ARG A 71 -28.28 14.27 -7.01
CA ARG A 71 -29.41 15.15 -7.39
C ARG A 71 -30.37 15.46 -6.22
N LYS A 72 -30.41 14.59 -5.21
CA LYS A 72 -31.30 14.77 -4.05
C LYS A 72 -30.89 15.92 -3.12
N GLY A 73 -29.68 16.47 -3.28
CA GLY A 73 -29.20 17.63 -2.51
C GLY A 73 -29.67 18.99 -3.07
N GLU A 74 -30.10 19.04 -4.34
CA GLU A 74 -30.47 20.30 -5.01
C GLU A 74 -31.95 20.66 -4.81
N ALA A 75 -32.81 19.68 -4.51
CA ALA A 75 -34.25 19.90 -4.30
C ALA A 75 -34.63 20.33 -2.87
N ALA A 76 -33.67 20.45 -1.95
CA ALA A 76 -33.94 20.78 -0.54
C ALA A 76 -33.83 22.27 -0.21
N ASN A 77 -33.65 23.15 -1.21
CA ASN A 77 -33.44 24.58 -1.04
C ASN A 77 -34.55 25.44 -1.69
N GLU A 78 -35.77 24.90 -1.78
CA GLU A 78 -36.98 25.67 -2.09
C GLU A 78 -38.00 25.46 -0.97
N HIS A 79 -37.86 26.20 0.13
CA HIS A 79 -38.96 26.60 1.03
C HIS A 79 -38.56 27.83 1.83
#